data_AF-A0AAV2SBF6-F1
#
_entry.id   AF-A0AAV2SBF6-F1
#
_cell.length_a   1.000
_cell.length_b   1.000
_cell.length_c   1.000
_cell.angle_alpha   90.00
_cell.angle_beta   90.00
_cell.angle_gamma   90.00
#
_symmetry.space_group_name_H-M   'P 1'
#
loop_
_entity.id
_entity.type
_entity.pdbx_description
1 polymer ?
#
loop_
_entity_poly.entity_id
_entity_poly.type
_entity_poly.pdbx_seq_one_letter_code
_entity_poly.pdbx_strand_id
1 'polypeptide(L)'
;EGISGEPDYVNYESINRNLLDKEQVKIDDADYVIDEPLQRRHHDIKRTIDDAEEKQFIQTEIESLSLTIKYDINEYLDKIQDQDYDAHFLWNIKEIFDKKIKEFDDQPKKYNLSIKFKVKMFSHYLLNAVDHFERMQKKYRDKNDLKKLVDRVYKLPTYAIFMGIFTRCKKENIAANILCDSLENAILTSVKELLPQNIYDALKNKDEFNSKLRLIEKVMYDLKIERSFKYYIEYIENTANSLESWVEKYVQNYCSKEKNYQTMLGAEANKIFNNKVESLIMCIDEVLVNSTIKFKEWLKEFNNNAKNIIPLTDTFLNLFGMAEVEVKDIEYFKIEIKKNLRRLQQSYGNILNAWGVQELDSLKEKPYKMISKTLLGCKKQCPFCNVICSWTLDHPGKKHKAERHYPAGIAGFCWPKSKELILDSCNENIASDKYFRCAHTNFKNVKYKEYKSVNNYYRSWIIESDVSYEATAYWNWVFANFSKDFAEHYGLKCSKIPSKWKNLKEEYVENSIKR
;
A
#
# COMPACT_ATOMS: atom_id res chain seq x y z
N GLU A 1 -30.79 -39.76 -26.61
CA GLU A 1 -31.38 -38.91 -25.55
C GLU A 1 -30.27 -38.50 -24.60
N GLY A 2 -30.08 -37.20 -24.41
CA GLY A 2 -28.98 -36.63 -23.63
C GLY A 2 -28.76 -35.18 -24.04
N ILE A 3 -29.63 -34.32 -23.52
CA ILE A 3 -29.86 -32.93 -23.93
C ILE A 3 -28.62 -32.07 -23.65
N SER A 4 -28.08 -31.49 -24.72
CA SER A 4 -27.24 -30.29 -24.71
C SER A 4 -28.06 -29.10 -24.21
N GLY A 5 -27.70 -28.55 -23.06
CA GLY A 5 -28.19 -27.26 -22.58
C GLY A 5 -27.00 -26.42 -22.16
N GLU A 6 -26.42 -25.68 -23.11
CA GLU A 6 -25.59 -24.52 -22.78
C GLU A 6 -26.50 -23.48 -22.11
N PRO A 7 -26.13 -22.90 -20.96
CA PRO A 7 -26.83 -21.73 -20.45
C PRO A 7 -26.47 -20.55 -21.34
N ASP A 8 -27.48 -19.89 -21.90
CA ASP A 8 -27.37 -18.63 -22.64
C ASP A 8 -26.49 -17.63 -21.87
N TYR A 9 -25.24 -17.49 -22.33
CA TYR A 9 -24.35 -16.42 -21.92
C TYR A 9 -24.91 -15.11 -22.47
N VAL A 10 -25.67 -14.40 -21.62
CA VAL A 10 -25.96 -12.98 -21.85
C VAL A 10 -24.62 -12.27 -22.06
N ASN A 11 -24.47 -11.67 -23.24
CA ASN A 11 -23.27 -10.95 -23.66
C ASN A 11 -23.03 -9.73 -22.75
N TYR A 12 -22.27 -9.93 -21.66
CA TYR A 12 -21.85 -8.91 -20.71
C TYR A 12 -20.80 -7.92 -21.27
N GLU A 13 -20.24 -8.15 -22.46
CA GLU A 13 -19.21 -7.26 -23.03
C GLU A 13 -19.78 -5.92 -23.51
N SER A 14 -21.07 -5.84 -23.84
CA SER A 14 -21.68 -4.61 -24.38
C SER A 14 -22.08 -3.60 -23.30
N ILE A 15 -22.30 -4.03 -22.06
CA ILE A 15 -22.71 -3.16 -20.94
C ILE A 15 -21.48 -2.55 -20.24
N ASN A 16 -20.31 -3.17 -20.34
CA ASN A 16 -19.13 -2.81 -19.54
C ASN A 16 -18.30 -1.63 -20.08
N ARG A 17 -18.36 -1.32 -21.38
CA ARG A 17 -17.47 -0.28 -21.95
C ARG A 17 -17.82 1.16 -21.56
N ASN A 18 -19.05 1.44 -21.12
CA ASN A 18 -19.45 2.80 -20.74
C ASN A 18 -19.16 3.15 -19.26
N LEU A 19 -18.75 2.18 -18.44
CA LEU A 19 -18.44 2.39 -17.01
C LEU A 19 -16.93 2.46 -16.73
N LEU A 20 -16.08 2.03 -17.67
CA LEU A 20 -14.63 1.92 -17.50
C LEU A 20 -13.89 3.28 -17.55
N ASP A 21 -14.52 4.36 -18.03
CA ASP A 21 -13.85 5.63 -18.31
C ASP A 21 -13.96 6.73 -17.24
N LYS A 22 -14.33 6.40 -15.99
CA LYS A 22 -14.42 7.42 -14.92
C LYS A 22 -13.77 6.95 -13.63
N GLU A 23 -12.49 7.32 -13.47
CA GLU A 23 -11.69 7.19 -12.24
C GLU A 23 -12.21 8.02 -11.04
N GLN A 24 -13.38 8.66 -11.14
CA GLN A 24 -13.97 9.48 -10.08
C GLN A 24 -15.48 9.23 -9.97
N VAL A 25 -15.97 9.02 -8.74
CA VAL A 25 -17.40 9.08 -8.42
C VAL A 25 -17.82 10.55 -8.58
N LYS A 26 -18.40 10.90 -9.73
CA LYS A 26 -19.03 12.22 -9.92
C LYS A 26 -20.30 12.29 -9.07
N ILE A 27 -20.39 13.31 -8.23
CA ILE A 27 -21.49 13.55 -7.29
C ILE A 27 -22.38 14.65 -7.86
N ASP A 28 -23.68 14.36 -7.97
CA ASP A 28 -24.71 15.31 -8.41
C ASP A 28 -25.61 15.70 -7.22
N ASP A 29 -26.32 16.83 -7.33
CA ASP A 29 -27.28 17.32 -6.31
C ASP A 29 -28.40 16.31 -5.97
N ALA A 30 -28.59 15.27 -6.79
CA ALA A 30 -29.55 14.19 -6.56
C ALA A 30 -29.02 13.06 -5.64
N ASP A 31 -27.73 13.10 -5.28
CA ASP A 31 -27.06 12.00 -4.58
C ASP A 31 -27.21 12.06 -3.04
N TYR A 32 -27.61 13.21 -2.49
CA TYR A 32 -27.88 13.42 -1.06
C TYR A 32 -29.27 14.06 -0.82
N VAL A 33 -29.86 13.84 0.36
CA VAL A 33 -31.19 14.32 0.77
C VAL A 33 -31.07 15.06 2.10
N ILE A 34 -31.61 16.27 2.21
CA ILE A 34 -31.59 17.07 3.45
C ILE A 34 -32.74 16.62 4.37
N ASP A 35 -32.44 16.32 5.63
CA ASP A 35 -33.47 16.06 6.64
C ASP A 35 -33.91 17.36 7.32
N GLU A 36 -35.21 17.68 7.25
CA GLU A 36 -35.81 18.75 8.06
C GLU A 36 -36.16 18.24 9.46
N PRO A 37 -36.00 19.07 10.52
CA PRO A 37 -36.61 18.78 11.81
C PRO A 37 -38.13 18.77 11.63
N LEU A 38 -38.79 17.67 12.01
CA LEU A 38 -40.24 17.46 11.99
C LEU A 38 -41.01 18.48 12.87
N GLN A 39 -41.05 19.75 12.48
CA GLN A 39 -41.95 20.76 13.02
C GLN A 39 -42.27 21.82 11.96
N ARG A 40 -42.97 21.41 10.89
CA ARG A 40 -44.15 22.10 10.35
C ARG A 40 -44.69 21.35 9.12
N ARG A 41 -45.95 20.93 9.19
CA ARG A 41 -46.69 20.45 8.02
C ARG A 41 -46.90 21.61 7.05
N HIS A 42 -46.71 21.31 5.76
CA HIS A 42 -47.25 21.93 4.55
C HIS A 42 -46.20 22.45 3.55
N HIS A 43 -46.31 21.87 2.35
CA HIS A 43 -45.62 22.10 1.08
C HIS A 43 -44.22 21.48 0.91
N ASP A 44 -44.19 20.44 0.05
CA ASP A 44 -43.01 19.93 -0.64
C ASP A 44 -42.24 21.06 -1.30
N ILE A 45 -41.20 21.54 -0.63
CA ILE A 45 -40.14 22.32 -1.25
C ILE A 45 -38.86 21.50 -1.05
N LYS A 46 -38.48 20.72 -2.07
CA LYS A 46 -37.08 20.32 -2.25
C LYS A 46 -36.26 21.61 -2.37
N ARG A 47 -35.70 22.09 -1.26
CA ARG A 47 -34.69 23.15 -1.31
C ARG A 47 -33.39 22.52 -1.81
N THR A 48 -32.94 22.98 -2.97
CA THR A 48 -31.54 22.87 -3.38
C THR A 48 -30.68 23.64 -2.38
N ILE A 49 -29.51 23.10 -2.04
CA ILE A 49 -28.51 23.83 -1.26
C ILE A 49 -28.05 25.00 -2.13
N ASP A 50 -28.48 26.23 -1.83
CA ASP A 50 -28.06 27.42 -2.59
C ASP A 50 -26.73 28.03 -2.08
N ASP A 51 -26.14 27.48 -1.02
CA ASP A 51 -24.84 27.90 -0.48
C ASP A 51 -23.69 27.04 -1.04
N ALA A 52 -22.84 27.66 -1.86
CA ALA A 52 -21.69 27.00 -2.48
C ALA A 52 -20.71 26.40 -1.47
N GLU A 53 -20.58 26.99 -0.27
CA GLU A 53 -19.71 26.46 0.79
C GLU A 53 -20.27 25.18 1.42
N GLU A 54 -21.59 25.08 1.55
CA GLU A 54 -22.24 23.90 2.11
C GLU A 54 -22.18 22.73 1.11
N LYS A 55 -22.34 23.01 -0.21
CA LYS A 55 -22.12 22.00 -1.26
C LYS A 55 -20.68 21.48 -1.29
N GLN A 56 -19.70 22.40 -1.29
CA GLN A 56 -18.28 22.02 -1.34
C GLN A 56 -17.89 21.19 -0.12
N PHE A 57 -18.40 21.53 1.06
CA PHE A 57 -18.13 20.74 2.26
C PHE A 57 -18.74 19.34 2.20
N ILE A 58 -20.00 19.20 1.77
CA ILE A 58 -20.66 17.89 1.60
C ILE A 58 -19.87 17.02 0.61
N GLN A 59 -19.41 17.63 -0.49
CA GLN A 59 -18.55 16.98 -1.47
C GLN A 59 -17.28 16.42 -0.79
N THR A 60 -16.57 17.23 -0.01
CA THR A 60 -15.36 16.80 0.71
C THR A 60 -15.64 15.70 1.73
N GLU A 61 -16.77 15.72 2.43
CA GLU A 61 -17.14 14.64 3.37
C GLU A 61 -17.41 13.32 2.64
N ILE A 62 -18.10 13.36 1.51
CA ILE A 62 -18.37 12.16 0.72
C ILE A 62 -17.09 11.63 0.08
N GLU A 63 -16.19 12.50 -0.38
CA GLU A 63 -14.87 12.11 -0.88
C GLU A 63 -14.02 11.47 0.23
N SER A 64 -14.01 12.05 1.43
CA SER A 64 -13.33 11.48 2.60
C SER A 64 -13.91 10.12 3.01
N LEU A 65 -15.24 9.99 3.04
CA LEU A 65 -15.92 8.71 3.26
C LEU A 65 -15.51 7.69 2.19
N SER A 66 -15.51 8.12 0.92
CA SER A 66 -15.18 7.27 -0.22
C SER A 66 -13.74 6.75 -0.15
N LEU A 67 -12.79 7.62 0.21
CA LEU A 67 -11.40 7.26 0.44
C LEU A 67 -11.25 6.27 1.59
N THR A 68 -11.99 6.47 2.68
CA THR A 68 -11.95 5.59 3.86
C THR A 68 -12.52 4.21 3.55
N ILE A 69 -13.64 4.14 2.84
CA ILE A 69 -14.23 2.86 2.39
C ILE A 69 -13.28 2.14 1.44
N LYS A 70 -12.72 2.86 0.46
CA LYS A 70 -11.74 2.32 -0.49
C LYS A 70 -10.52 1.74 0.24
N TYR A 71 -10.01 2.45 1.24
CA TYR A 71 -8.88 1.99 2.04
C TYR A 71 -9.19 0.69 2.78
N ASP A 72 -10.31 0.63 3.54
CA ASP A 72 -10.67 -0.54 4.34
C ASP A 72 -10.97 -1.77 3.45
N ILE A 73 -11.64 -1.58 2.30
CA ILE A 73 -11.88 -2.65 1.33
C ILE A 73 -10.55 -3.15 0.75
N ASN A 74 -9.65 -2.26 0.35
CA ASN A 74 -8.34 -2.65 -0.17
C ASN A 74 -7.49 -3.37 0.88
N GLU A 75 -7.53 -2.93 2.15
CA GLU A 75 -6.85 -3.62 3.25
C GLU A 75 -7.42 -5.03 3.45
N TYR A 76 -8.73 -5.20 3.33
CA TYR A 76 -9.37 -6.51 3.39
C TYR A 76 -8.98 -7.40 2.21
N LEU A 77 -9.01 -6.88 0.97
CA LEU A 77 -8.58 -7.59 -0.22
C LEU A 77 -7.12 -8.05 -0.10
N ASP A 78 -6.21 -7.17 0.34
CA ASP A 78 -4.80 -7.50 0.60
C ASP A 78 -4.65 -8.65 1.61
N LYS A 79 -5.54 -8.78 2.60
CA LYS A 79 -5.52 -9.89 3.59
C LYS A 79 -5.96 -11.23 3.01
N ILE A 80 -6.86 -11.24 2.03
CA ILE A 80 -7.41 -12.48 1.46
C ILE A 80 -6.69 -12.93 0.18
N GLN A 81 -5.74 -12.16 -0.34
CA GLN A 81 -5.09 -12.38 -1.66
C GLN A 81 -4.42 -13.75 -1.88
N ASP A 82 -4.13 -14.48 -0.79
CA ASP A 82 -3.47 -15.78 -0.80
C ASP A 82 -4.43 -16.94 -0.42
N GLN A 83 -5.72 -16.65 -0.22
CA GLN A 83 -6.77 -17.63 0.02
C GLN A 83 -7.42 -18.08 -1.29
N ASP A 84 -8.12 -19.22 -1.25
CA ASP A 84 -8.98 -19.63 -2.37
C ASP A 84 -10.23 -18.75 -2.39
N TYR A 85 -10.78 -18.49 -3.58
CA TYR A 85 -11.98 -17.66 -3.70
C TYR A 85 -13.15 -18.26 -2.92
N ASP A 86 -13.77 -17.43 -2.07
CA ASP A 86 -14.99 -17.75 -1.35
C ASP A 86 -16.03 -16.65 -1.60
N ALA A 87 -17.27 -17.04 -1.90
CA ALA A 87 -18.38 -16.10 -2.09
C ALA A 87 -18.64 -15.23 -0.84
N HIS A 88 -18.23 -15.67 0.35
CA HIS A 88 -18.31 -14.93 1.60
C HIS A 88 -17.43 -13.67 1.62
N PHE A 89 -16.44 -13.54 0.73
CA PHE A 89 -15.65 -12.32 0.61
C PHE A 89 -16.49 -11.12 0.15
N LEU A 90 -17.48 -11.35 -0.72
CA LEU A 90 -18.43 -10.31 -1.12
C LEU A 90 -19.29 -9.84 0.07
N TRP A 91 -19.66 -10.76 0.96
CA TRP A 91 -20.37 -10.43 2.19
C TRP A 91 -19.52 -9.55 3.11
N ASN A 92 -18.24 -9.88 3.30
CA ASN A 92 -17.34 -9.07 4.13
C ASN A 92 -17.13 -7.66 3.55
N ILE A 93 -16.99 -7.52 2.22
CA ILE A 93 -16.92 -6.22 1.57
C ILE A 93 -18.22 -5.42 1.82
N LYS A 94 -19.37 -6.09 1.75
CA LYS A 94 -20.66 -5.49 2.08
C LYS A 94 -20.72 -5.04 3.54
N GLU A 95 -20.25 -5.85 4.48
CA GLU A 95 -20.22 -5.48 5.91
C GLU A 95 -19.31 -4.28 6.18
N ILE A 96 -18.14 -4.22 5.56
CA ILE A 96 -17.23 -3.07 5.64
C ILE A 96 -17.94 -1.81 5.13
N PHE A 97 -18.55 -1.90 3.96
CA PHE A 97 -19.30 -0.80 3.35
C PHE A 97 -20.46 -0.35 4.25
N ASP A 98 -21.33 -1.27 4.67
CA ASP A 98 -22.50 -0.98 5.50
C ASP A 98 -22.11 -0.38 6.84
N LYS A 99 -21.03 -0.87 7.46
CA LYS A 99 -20.49 -0.31 8.69
C LYS A 99 -20.06 1.14 8.50
N LYS A 100 -19.33 1.46 7.43
CA LYS A 100 -18.90 2.84 7.13
C LYS A 100 -20.06 3.75 6.80
N ILE A 101 -21.03 3.27 6.02
CA ILE A 101 -22.24 4.04 5.72
C ILE A 101 -23.02 4.31 7.01
N LYS A 102 -23.14 3.32 7.89
CA LYS A 102 -23.80 3.50 9.19
C LYS A 102 -23.04 4.48 10.08
N GLU A 103 -21.72 4.33 10.20
CA GLU A 103 -20.86 5.27 10.93
C GLU A 103 -20.96 6.70 10.38
N PHE A 104 -21.16 6.85 9.07
CA PHE A 104 -21.37 8.13 8.40
C PHE A 104 -22.77 8.68 8.68
N ASP A 105 -23.80 7.85 8.63
CA ASP A 105 -25.20 8.22 8.85
C ASP A 105 -25.53 8.52 10.31
N ASP A 106 -24.85 7.87 11.26
CA ASP A 106 -25.00 8.12 12.70
C ASP A 106 -24.35 9.45 13.14
N GLN A 107 -23.61 10.14 12.26
CA GLN A 107 -23.05 11.46 12.56
C GLN A 107 -24.15 12.53 12.61
N PRO A 108 -24.09 13.50 13.53
CA PRO A 108 -25.06 14.59 13.58
C PRO A 108 -24.84 15.54 12.39
N LYS A 109 -25.54 15.27 11.29
CA LYS A 109 -25.52 16.02 10.03
C LYS A 109 -26.94 16.34 9.56
N LYS A 110 -27.07 17.32 8.65
CA LYS A 110 -28.36 17.77 8.11
C LYS A 110 -28.79 17.04 6.85
N TYR A 111 -28.01 16.07 6.38
CA TYR A 111 -28.24 15.40 5.10
C TYR A 111 -27.90 13.92 5.19
N ASN A 112 -28.54 13.11 4.36
CA ASN A 112 -28.31 11.68 4.25
C ASN A 112 -28.00 11.30 2.80
N LEU A 113 -27.18 10.28 2.60
CA LEU A 113 -26.94 9.75 1.27
C LEU A 113 -28.18 9.05 0.75
N SER A 114 -28.56 9.34 -0.49
CA SER A 114 -29.68 8.65 -1.12
C SER A 114 -29.36 7.16 -1.28
N ILE A 115 -30.38 6.30 -1.21
CA ILE A 115 -30.21 4.85 -1.46
C ILE A 115 -29.58 4.61 -2.83
N LYS A 116 -30.00 5.38 -3.84
CA LYS A 116 -29.47 5.30 -5.20
C LYS A 116 -27.96 5.57 -5.25
N PHE A 117 -27.49 6.57 -4.52
CA PHE A 117 -26.07 6.90 -4.42
C PHE A 117 -25.28 5.83 -3.67
N LYS A 118 -25.82 5.32 -2.55
CA LYS A 118 -25.20 4.20 -1.79
C LYS A 118 -25.01 2.97 -2.68
N VAL A 119 -26.02 2.61 -3.48
CA VAL A 119 -25.93 1.49 -4.44
C VAL A 119 -24.86 1.76 -5.50
N LYS A 120 -24.83 2.95 -6.11
CA LYS A 120 -23.78 3.31 -7.08
C LYS A 120 -22.38 3.22 -6.49
N MET A 121 -22.16 3.78 -5.29
CA MET A 121 -20.89 3.70 -4.57
C MET A 121 -20.48 2.24 -4.33
N PHE A 122 -21.40 1.43 -3.81
CA PHE A 122 -21.11 0.03 -3.55
C PHE A 122 -20.75 -0.74 -4.83
N SER A 123 -21.48 -0.52 -5.92
CA SER A 123 -21.16 -1.09 -7.23
C SER A 123 -19.78 -0.68 -7.72
N HIS A 124 -19.38 0.58 -7.53
CA HIS A 124 -18.03 1.05 -7.89
C HIS A 124 -16.93 0.31 -7.10
N TYR A 125 -17.11 0.09 -5.80
CA TYR A 125 -16.14 -0.67 -5.01
C TYR A 125 -16.11 -2.16 -5.38
N LEU A 126 -17.25 -2.76 -5.71
CA LEU A 126 -17.29 -4.13 -6.21
C LEU A 126 -16.57 -4.27 -7.54
N LEU A 127 -16.74 -3.30 -8.46
CA LEU A 127 -16.01 -3.24 -9.73
C LEU A 127 -14.50 -3.20 -9.49
N ASN A 128 -14.01 -2.35 -8.58
CA ASN A 128 -12.58 -2.29 -8.23
C ASN A 128 -12.06 -3.60 -7.59
N ALA A 129 -12.92 -4.40 -6.98
CA ALA A 129 -12.56 -5.69 -6.40
C ALA A 129 -12.49 -6.83 -7.45
N VAL A 130 -13.09 -6.67 -8.63
CA VAL A 130 -13.14 -7.71 -9.70
C VAL A 130 -11.73 -8.16 -10.07
N ASP A 131 -10.83 -7.23 -10.37
CA ASP A 131 -9.43 -7.54 -10.73
C ASP A 131 -8.73 -8.38 -9.65
N HIS A 132 -9.06 -8.13 -8.37
CA HIS A 132 -8.49 -8.89 -7.27
C HIS A 132 -9.00 -10.34 -7.28
N PHE A 133 -10.31 -10.53 -7.42
CA PHE A 133 -10.91 -11.87 -7.49
C PHE A 133 -10.48 -12.65 -8.72
N GLU A 134 -10.34 -11.99 -9.88
CA GLU A 134 -9.82 -12.63 -11.09
C GLU A 134 -8.37 -13.12 -10.89
N ARG A 135 -7.52 -12.32 -10.22
CA ARG A 135 -6.16 -12.76 -9.86
C ARG A 135 -6.17 -13.94 -8.91
N MET A 136 -7.04 -13.95 -7.89
CA MET A 136 -7.19 -15.08 -6.97
C MET A 136 -7.63 -16.34 -7.72
N GLN A 137 -8.65 -16.23 -8.58
CA GLN A 137 -9.14 -17.35 -9.37
C GLN A 137 -8.08 -17.88 -10.34
N LYS A 138 -7.28 -17.00 -10.94
CA LYS A 138 -6.14 -17.38 -11.77
C LYS A 138 -5.10 -18.16 -10.98
N LYS A 139 -4.69 -17.67 -9.79
CA LYS A 139 -3.78 -18.39 -8.89
C LYS A 139 -4.33 -19.79 -8.53
N TYR A 140 -5.61 -19.89 -8.18
CA TYR A 140 -6.26 -21.16 -7.88
C TYR A 140 -6.22 -22.13 -9.06
N ARG A 141 -6.60 -21.65 -10.25
CA ARG A 141 -6.54 -22.46 -11.48
C ARG A 141 -5.10 -22.89 -11.76
N ASP A 142 -4.13 -21.99 -11.68
CA ASP A 142 -2.72 -22.33 -11.94
C ASP A 142 -2.14 -23.35 -10.94
N LYS A 143 -2.60 -23.32 -9.69
CA LYS A 143 -2.24 -24.30 -8.65
C LYS A 143 -2.90 -25.67 -8.87
N ASN A 144 -4.16 -25.69 -9.31
CA ASN A 144 -4.99 -26.89 -9.41
C ASN A 144 -5.23 -27.39 -10.85
N ASP A 145 -4.57 -26.80 -11.84
CA ASP A 145 -4.61 -27.24 -13.23
C ASP A 145 -3.98 -28.63 -13.31
N LEU A 146 -4.85 -29.65 -13.36
CA LEU A 146 -4.50 -31.05 -13.48
C LEU A 146 -3.53 -31.31 -14.63
N LYS A 147 -3.65 -30.59 -15.75
CA LYS A 147 -2.74 -30.75 -16.89
C LYS A 147 -1.36 -30.20 -16.56
N LYS A 148 -1.26 -29.01 -15.98
CA LYS A 148 0.03 -28.45 -15.53
C LYS A 148 0.67 -29.29 -14.42
N LEU A 149 -0.13 -29.83 -13.51
CA LEU A 149 0.34 -30.70 -12.44
C LEU A 149 0.80 -32.05 -13.02
N VAL A 150 0.05 -32.63 -13.97
CA VAL A 150 0.46 -33.83 -14.70
C VAL A 150 1.74 -33.58 -15.49
N ASP A 151 1.82 -32.46 -16.19
CA ASP A 151 3.00 -32.09 -16.99
C ASP A 151 4.24 -31.90 -16.10
N ARG A 152 4.10 -31.21 -14.96
CA ARG A 152 5.22 -30.91 -14.04
C ARG A 152 5.66 -32.12 -13.23
N VAL A 153 4.72 -32.92 -12.73
CA VAL A 153 4.99 -34.05 -11.81
C VAL A 153 5.32 -35.33 -12.58
N TYR A 154 4.72 -35.55 -13.76
CA TYR A 154 4.86 -36.80 -14.49
C TYR A 154 5.57 -36.59 -15.83
N LYS A 155 5.08 -35.70 -16.70
CA LYS A 155 5.58 -35.62 -18.08
C LYS A 155 7.03 -35.12 -18.16
N LEU A 156 7.40 -34.05 -17.46
CA LEU A 156 8.76 -33.50 -17.50
C LEU A 156 9.79 -34.48 -16.91
N PRO A 157 9.58 -35.08 -15.72
CA PRO A 157 10.50 -36.09 -15.20
C PRO A 157 10.57 -37.34 -16.08
N THR A 158 9.44 -37.88 -16.54
CA THR A 158 9.42 -39.05 -17.43
C THR A 158 10.10 -38.74 -18.76
N TYR A 159 9.92 -37.54 -19.32
CA TYR A 159 10.61 -37.10 -20.53
C TYR A 159 12.11 -36.92 -20.30
N ALA A 160 12.53 -36.37 -19.16
CA ALA A 160 13.94 -36.24 -18.80
C ALA A 160 14.61 -37.62 -18.64
N ILE A 161 13.90 -38.58 -18.04
CA ILE A 161 14.35 -39.98 -17.92
C ILE A 161 14.45 -40.61 -19.30
N PHE A 162 13.41 -40.47 -20.15
CA PHE A 162 13.40 -40.96 -21.52
C PHE A 162 14.56 -40.39 -22.34
N MET A 163 14.74 -39.06 -22.31
CA MET A 163 15.83 -38.40 -23.01
C MET A 163 17.18 -38.83 -22.46
N GLY A 164 17.33 -39.00 -21.14
CA GLY A 164 18.56 -39.50 -20.54
C GLY A 164 18.90 -40.94 -20.96
N ILE A 165 17.89 -41.82 -21.07
CA ILE A 165 18.05 -43.17 -21.62
C ILE A 165 18.42 -43.09 -23.10
N PHE A 166 17.72 -42.26 -23.87
CA PHE A 166 17.92 -42.06 -25.31
C PHE A 166 19.31 -41.49 -25.64
N THR A 167 19.85 -40.59 -24.80
CA THR A 167 21.18 -40.00 -24.96
C THR A 167 22.30 -40.80 -24.28
N ARG A 168 22.01 -41.96 -23.70
CA ARG A 168 22.95 -42.81 -22.92
C ARG A 168 23.58 -42.08 -21.72
N CYS A 169 22.87 -41.14 -21.11
CA CYS A 169 23.28 -40.53 -19.84
C CYS A 169 23.15 -41.53 -18.67
N LYS A 170 24.10 -41.48 -17.74
CA LYS A 170 24.03 -42.25 -16.48
C LYS A 170 22.79 -41.85 -15.67
N LYS A 171 22.17 -42.80 -14.96
CA LYS A 171 20.96 -42.57 -14.14
C LYS A 171 21.20 -41.51 -13.06
N GLU A 172 22.42 -41.45 -12.55
CA GLU A 172 22.91 -40.44 -11.61
C GLU A 172 22.78 -39.00 -12.16
N ASN A 173 23.08 -38.78 -13.45
CA ASN A 173 22.95 -37.46 -14.07
C ASN A 173 21.48 -37.04 -14.18
N ILE A 174 20.60 -38.00 -14.50
CA ILE A 174 19.16 -37.76 -14.59
C ILE A 174 18.63 -37.39 -13.20
N ALA A 175 19.00 -38.15 -12.17
CA ALA A 175 18.63 -37.84 -10.79
C ALA A 175 19.15 -36.46 -10.37
N ALA A 176 20.40 -36.12 -10.71
CA ALA A 176 21.00 -34.83 -10.38
C ALA A 176 20.28 -33.67 -11.07
N ASN A 177 19.85 -33.82 -12.32
CA ASN A 177 19.05 -32.80 -13.01
C ASN A 177 17.69 -32.60 -12.32
N ILE A 178 16.96 -33.70 -12.04
CA ILE A 178 15.65 -33.64 -11.37
C ILE A 178 15.75 -32.95 -10.00
N LEU A 179 16.81 -33.26 -9.24
CA LEU A 179 17.04 -32.61 -7.94
C LEU A 179 17.36 -31.12 -8.15
N CYS A 180 18.24 -30.78 -9.10
CA CYS A 180 18.62 -29.40 -9.37
C CYS A 180 17.41 -28.53 -9.73
N ASP A 181 16.51 -29.02 -10.59
CA ASP A 181 15.28 -28.29 -10.98
C ASP A 181 14.37 -28.04 -9.76
N SER A 182 14.32 -29.00 -8.84
CA SER A 182 13.55 -28.86 -7.58
C SER A 182 14.20 -27.83 -6.64
N LEU A 183 15.53 -27.85 -6.54
CA LEU A 183 16.31 -26.89 -5.73
C LEU A 183 16.23 -25.48 -6.30
N GLU A 184 16.31 -25.31 -7.61
CA GLU A 184 16.22 -24.03 -8.31
C GLU A 184 14.97 -23.25 -7.88
N ASN A 185 13.81 -23.89 -7.96
CA ASN A 185 12.54 -23.27 -7.57
C ASN A 185 12.53 -22.87 -6.09
N ALA A 186 13.03 -23.74 -5.21
CA ALA A 186 13.08 -23.47 -3.78
C ALA A 186 14.08 -22.34 -3.42
N ILE A 187 15.20 -22.24 -4.14
CA ILE A 187 16.16 -21.15 -4.01
C ILE A 187 15.50 -19.83 -4.43
N LEU A 188 14.83 -19.79 -5.58
CA LEU A 188 14.15 -18.59 -6.07
C LEU A 188 13.02 -18.13 -5.14
N THR A 189 12.27 -19.05 -4.56
CA THR A 189 11.29 -18.73 -3.50
C THR A 189 11.98 -18.08 -2.30
N SER A 190 13.09 -18.67 -1.82
CA SER A 190 13.86 -18.11 -0.70
C SER A 190 14.39 -16.70 -1.01
N VAL A 191 14.83 -16.45 -2.25
CA VAL A 191 15.25 -15.10 -2.68
C VAL A 191 14.08 -14.13 -2.52
N LYS A 192 12.89 -14.44 -3.04
CA LYS A 192 11.72 -13.57 -2.95
C LYS A 192 11.21 -13.35 -1.53
N GLU A 193 11.39 -14.33 -0.64
CA GLU A 193 11.01 -14.23 0.78
C GLU A 193 11.98 -13.37 1.58
N LEU A 194 13.29 -13.46 1.31
CA LEU A 194 14.32 -12.74 2.07
C LEU A 194 14.61 -11.33 1.53
N LEU A 195 14.39 -11.11 0.24
CA LEU A 195 14.70 -9.83 -0.42
C LEU A 195 14.00 -8.62 0.22
N PRO A 196 12.71 -8.68 0.62
CA PRO A 196 12.04 -7.56 1.29
C PRO A 196 12.78 -7.10 2.54
N GLN A 197 13.17 -8.05 3.40
CA GLN A 197 13.88 -7.77 4.64
C GLN A 197 15.29 -7.22 4.37
N ASN A 198 16.02 -7.75 3.39
CA ASN A 198 17.34 -7.22 3.02
C ASN A 198 17.26 -5.75 2.55
N ILE A 199 16.27 -5.42 1.72
CA ILE A 199 16.07 -4.04 1.25
C ILE A 199 15.67 -3.12 2.40
N TYR A 200 14.79 -3.58 3.30
CA TYR A 200 14.46 -2.86 4.51
C TYR A 200 15.70 -2.59 5.36
N ASP A 201 16.54 -3.59 5.60
CA ASP A 201 17.75 -3.47 6.42
C ASP A 201 18.80 -2.52 5.80
N ALA A 202 18.89 -2.49 4.47
CA ALA A 202 19.76 -1.56 3.75
C ALA A 202 19.30 -0.10 3.84
N LEU A 203 18.00 0.13 4.05
CA LEU A 203 17.39 1.45 4.03
C LEU A 203 17.04 2.02 5.41
N LYS A 204 16.72 1.19 6.41
CA LYS A 204 16.16 1.63 7.71
C LYS A 204 17.01 2.67 8.46
N ASN A 205 18.32 2.72 8.21
CA ASN A 205 19.26 3.66 8.85
C ASN A 205 19.60 4.88 7.99
N LYS A 206 18.88 5.11 6.88
CA LYS A 206 19.01 6.35 6.09
C LYS A 206 18.49 7.52 6.90
N ASP A 207 19.09 8.70 6.72
CA ASP A 207 18.75 9.90 7.49
C ASP A 207 17.26 10.22 7.42
N GLU A 208 16.69 10.07 6.23
CA GLU A 208 15.27 10.30 5.94
C GLU A 208 14.32 9.34 6.68
N PHE A 209 14.83 8.18 7.10
CA PHE A 209 14.08 7.11 7.76
C PHE A 209 14.43 6.97 9.25
N ASN A 210 15.29 7.83 9.79
CA ASN A 210 15.64 7.79 11.22
C ASN A 210 14.46 8.16 12.14
N SER A 211 13.52 8.97 11.65
CA SER A 211 12.29 9.30 12.38
C SER A 211 11.19 9.79 11.43
N LYS A 212 9.94 9.76 11.90
CA LYS A 212 8.81 10.37 11.19
C LYS A 212 9.04 11.84 10.88
N LEU A 213 9.66 12.59 11.79
CA LEU A 213 9.98 14.00 11.59
C LEU A 213 10.97 14.17 10.44
N ARG A 214 12.06 13.38 10.40
CA ARG A 214 13.03 13.42 9.28
C ARG A 214 12.39 13.13 7.94
N LEU A 215 11.47 12.16 7.88
CA LEU A 215 10.73 11.86 6.67
C LEU A 215 9.89 13.07 6.23
N ILE A 216 9.13 13.66 7.14
CA ILE A 216 8.32 14.86 6.88
C ILE A 216 9.19 16.02 6.37
N GLU A 217 10.32 16.29 7.02
CA GLU A 217 11.27 17.33 6.61
C GLU A 217 11.73 17.15 5.15
N LYS A 218 11.99 15.91 4.76
CA LYS A 218 12.49 15.58 3.41
C LYS A 218 11.41 15.69 2.37
N VAL A 219 10.20 15.21 2.66
CA VAL A 219 9.04 15.41 1.79
C VAL A 219 8.73 16.89 1.62
N MET A 220 8.77 17.68 2.69
CA MET A 220 8.56 19.13 2.62
C MET A 220 9.64 19.85 1.80
N TYR A 221 10.89 19.40 1.89
CA TYR A 221 11.98 19.93 1.07
C TYR A 221 11.74 19.64 -0.43
N ASP A 222 11.35 18.41 -0.78
CA ASP A 222 11.04 18.03 -2.15
C ASP A 222 9.82 18.79 -2.70
N LEU A 223 8.75 18.95 -1.89
CA LEU A 223 7.58 19.77 -2.27
C LEU A 223 7.98 21.22 -2.58
N LYS A 224 8.92 21.79 -1.84
CA LYS A 224 9.45 23.14 -2.08
C LYS A 224 10.24 23.22 -3.39
N ILE A 225 10.95 22.16 -3.78
CA ILE A 225 11.66 22.11 -5.06
C ILE A 225 10.67 21.99 -6.22
N GLU A 226 9.69 21.09 -6.10
CA GLU A 226 8.67 20.84 -7.12
C GLU A 226 7.76 22.06 -7.37
N ARG A 227 7.50 22.87 -6.33
CA ARG A 227 6.68 24.10 -6.39
C ARG A 227 5.32 23.92 -7.09
N SER A 228 4.71 22.75 -6.94
CA SER A 228 3.42 22.42 -7.53
C SER A 228 2.32 22.44 -6.47
N PHE A 229 1.33 23.31 -6.64
CA PHE A 229 0.17 23.40 -5.74
C PHE A 229 -0.55 22.07 -5.58
N LYS A 230 -0.69 21.30 -6.68
CA LYS A 230 -1.31 19.98 -6.67
C LYS A 230 -0.66 19.05 -5.64
N TYR A 231 0.68 18.96 -5.63
CA TYR A 231 1.38 18.09 -4.69
C TYR A 231 1.30 18.61 -3.24
N TYR A 232 1.22 19.92 -3.05
CA TYR A 232 0.95 20.50 -1.73
C TYR A 232 -0.43 20.09 -1.22
N ILE A 233 -1.48 20.21 -2.03
CA ILE A 233 -2.84 19.82 -1.65
C ILE A 233 -2.93 18.32 -1.35
N GLU A 234 -2.38 17.45 -2.20
CA GLU A 234 -2.33 16.02 -1.94
C GLU A 234 -1.69 15.70 -0.58
N TYR A 235 -0.56 16.36 -0.26
CA TYR A 235 0.13 16.23 1.02
C TYR A 235 -0.68 16.76 2.21
N ILE A 236 -1.35 17.90 2.06
CA ILE A 236 -2.14 18.52 3.13
C ILE A 236 -3.40 17.71 3.41
N GLU A 237 -4.12 17.27 2.38
CA GLU A 237 -5.38 16.54 2.53
C GLU A 237 -5.16 15.12 3.02
N ASN A 238 -4.05 14.47 2.62
CA ASN A 238 -3.72 13.13 3.09
C ASN A 238 -2.21 12.94 3.27
N THR A 239 -1.69 13.51 4.36
CA THR A 239 -0.26 13.44 4.67
C THR A 239 0.26 12.01 4.76
N ALA A 240 -0.51 11.10 5.37
CA ALA A 240 -0.07 9.72 5.54
C ALA A 240 0.16 9.01 4.19
N ASN A 241 -0.75 9.18 3.23
CA ASN A 241 -0.58 8.60 1.90
C ASN A 241 0.56 9.28 1.14
N SER A 242 0.71 10.60 1.21
CA SER A 242 1.82 11.28 0.52
C SER A 242 3.19 10.87 1.07
N LEU A 243 3.31 10.66 2.39
CA LEU A 243 4.54 10.13 2.97
C LEU A 243 4.80 8.68 2.50
N GLU A 244 3.76 7.84 2.45
CA GLU A 244 3.88 6.45 1.98
C GLU A 244 4.29 6.38 0.50
N SER A 245 3.66 7.17 -0.37
CA SER A 245 4.01 7.28 -1.80
C SER A 245 5.44 7.79 -2.00
N TRP A 246 5.89 8.72 -1.16
CA TRP A 246 7.27 9.20 -1.21
C TRP A 246 8.27 8.09 -0.84
N VAL A 247 8.00 7.32 0.23
CA VAL A 247 8.81 6.16 0.61
C VAL A 247 8.84 5.12 -0.50
N GLU A 248 7.70 4.85 -1.14
CA GLU A 248 7.62 3.94 -2.29
C GLU A 248 8.53 4.39 -3.43
N LYS A 249 8.43 5.66 -3.87
CA LYS A 249 9.30 6.23 -4.90
C LYS A 249 10.78 6.16 -4.51
N TYR A 250 11.10 6.42 -3.24
CA TYR A 250 12.47 6.31 -2.72
C TYR A 250 13.00 4.87 -2.85
N VAL A 251 12.22 3.88 -2.42
CA VAL A 251 12.60 2.46 -2.52
C VAL A 251 12.78 2.05 -3.98
N GLN A 252 11.86 2.45 -4.87
CA GLN A 252 11.97 2.16 -6.31
C GLN A 252 13.26 2.74 -6.89
N ASN A 253 13.60 3.99 -6.58
CA ASN A 253 14.83 4.65 -7.01
C ASN A 253 16.09 3.97 -6.44
N TYR A 254 16.04 3.51 -5.19
CA TYR A 254 17.12 2.74 -4.61
C TYR A 254 17.32 1.42 -5.36
N CYS A 255 16.24 0.67 -5.59
CA CYS A 255 16.26 -0.63 -6.25
C CYS A 255 16.71 -0.56 -7.70
N SER A 256 16.33 0.50 -8.44
CA SER A 256 16.72 0.71 -9.84
C SER A 256 18.13 1.26 -10.02
N LYS A 257 18.76 1.79 -8.97
CA LYS A 257 20.11 2.36 -9.06
C LYS A 257 21.10 1.30 -9.52
N GLU A 258 21.82 1.60 -10.59
CA GLU A 258 22.83 0.70 -11.14
C GLU A 258 24.23 0.96 -10.54
N LYS A 259 24.94 -0.12 -10.26
CA LYS A 259 26.36 -0.13 -9.90
C LYS A 259 27.00 -1.38 -10.48
N ASN A 260 28.12 -1.23 -11.20
CA ASN A 260 28.84 -2.34 -11.82
C ASN A 260 27.97 -3.23 -12.72
N TYR A 261 27.09 -2.63 -13.53
CA TYR A 261 26.15 -3.34 -14.43
C TYR A 261 25.11 -4.22 -13.71
N GLN A 262 24.83 -3.92 -12.44
CA GLN A 262 23.78 -4.56 -11.65
C GLN A 262 22.92 -3.49 -11.01
N THR A 263 21.62 -3.71 -10.94
CA THR A 263 20.75 -2.91 -10.08
C THR A 263 21.03 -3.25 -8.61
N MET A 264 20.69 -2.35 -7.68
CA MET A 264 20.82 -2.65 -6.25
C MET A 264 19.93 -3.83 -5.84
N LEU A 265 18.73 -3.93 -6.40
CA LEU A 265 17.83 -5.07 -6.15
C LEU A 265 18.45 -6.37 -6.64
N GLY A 266 19.01 -6.35 -7.86
CA GLY A 266 19.62 -7.50 -8.47
C GLY A 266 20.89 -7.97 -7.75
N ALA A 267 21.70 -7.03 -7.27
CA ALA A 267 22.88 -7.34 -6.46
C ALA A 267 22.50 -8.07 -5.16
N GLU A 268 21.46 -7.60 -4.44
CA GLU A 268 20.97 -8.28 -3.23
C GLU A 268 20.33 -9.64 -3.53
N ALA A 269 19.53 -9.73 -4.60
CA ALA A 269 18.94 -10.99 -5.04
C ALA A 269 20.01 -12.04 -5.40
N ASN A 270 21.02 -11.63 -6.16
CA ASN A 270 22.14 -12.48 -6.55
C ASN A 270 22.97 -12.92 -5.34
N LYS A 271 23.20 -12.03 -4.37
CA LYS A 271 23.87 -12.36 -3.10
C LYS A 271 23.11 -13.44 -2.32
N ILE A 272 21.79 -13.30 -2.15
CA ILE A 272 20.96 -14.30 -1.48
C ILE A 272 21.03 -15.63 -2.24
N PHE A 273 20.83 -15.59 -3.55
CA PHE A 273 20.87 -16.78 -4.42
C PHE A 273 22.17 -17.55 -4.28
N ASN A 274 23.31 -16.86 -4.44
CA ASN A 274 24.64 -17.46 -4.31
C ASN A 274 24.86 -18.09 -2.93
N ASN A 275 24.48 -17.39 -1.86
CA ASN A 275 24.62 -17.92 -0.51
C ASN A 275 23.81 -19.21 -0.32
N LYS A 276 22.59 -19.30 -0.88
CA LYS A 276 21.77 -20.51 -0.84
C LYS A 276 22.40 -21.65 -1.63
N VAL A 277 22.93 -21.39 -2.83
CA VAL A 277 23.64 -22.39 -3.63
C VAL A 277 24.86 -22.93 -2.89
N GLU A 278 25.70 -22.09 -2.32
CA GLU A 278 26.88 -22.54 -1.56
C GLU A 278 26.49 -23.36 -0.34
N SER A 279 25.47 -22.93 0.41
CA SER A 279 24.98 -23.66 1.58
C SER A 279 24.45 -25.04 1.20
N LEU A 280 23.78 -25.17 0.04
CA LEU A 280 23.31 -26.46 -0.47
C LEU A 280 24.46 -27.36 -0.91
N ILE A 281 25.51 -26.80 -1.54
CA ILE A 281 26.72 -27.54 -1.90
C ILE A 281 27.39 -28.11 -0.64
N MET A 282 27.52 -27.30 0.42
CA MET A 282 28.03 -27.78 1.71
C MET A 282 27.15 -28.88 2.30
N CYS A 283 25.83 -28.68 2.30
CA CYS A 283 24.86 -29.68 2.76
C CYS A 283 24.98 -31.02 1.99
N ILE A 284 25.22 -30.98 0.68
CA ILE A 284 25.47 -32.19 -0.14
C ILE A 284 26.74 -32.92 0.32
N ASP A 285 27.81 -32.18 0.65
CA ASP A 285 29.07 -32.77 1.08
C ASP A 285 29.03 -33.34 2.50
N GLU A 286 28.22 -32.75 3.39
CA GLU A 286 28.03 -33.21 4.78
C GLU A 286 27.29 -34.55 4.90
N VAL A 287 26.43 -34.91 3.93
CA VAL A 287 25.77 -36.21 3.95
C VAL A 287 26.80 -37.30 3.64
N LEU A 288 27.16 -38.04 4.68
CA LEU A 288 28.16 -39.11 4.63
C LEU A 288 27.66 -40.25 3.75
N VAL A 289 28.52 -40.76 2.86
CA VAL A 289 28.23 -41.92 2.02
C VAL A 289 29.08 -43.09 2.53
N ASN A 290 28.45 -44.21 2.85
CA ASN A 290 29.13 -45.47 3.13
C ASN A 290 28.51 -46.58 2.26
N SER A 291 29.13 -47.76 2.23
CA SER A 291 28.70 -48.88 1.38
C SER A 291 27.27 -49.41 1.66
N THR A 292 26.61 -48.92 2.72
CA THR A 292 25.27 -49.36 3.14
C THR A 292 24.15 -48.36 2.88
N ILE A 293 24.46 -47.07 2.67
CA ILE A 293 23.42 -46.03 2.48
C ILE A 293 22.79 -46.17 1.10
N LYS A 294 21.46 -46.34 1.07
CA LYS A 294 20.69 -46.34 -0.18
C LYS A 294 20.39 -44.90 -0.59
N PHE A 295 20.22 -44.66 -1.90
CA PHE A 295 19.90 -43.34 -2.42
C PHE A 295 18.66 -42.69 -1.76
N LYS A 296 17.63 -43.48 -1.43
CA LYS A 296 16.44 -42.99 -0.71
C LYS A 296 16.74 -42.49 0.71
N GLU A 297 17.72 -43.08 1.39
CA GLU A 297 18.16 -42.65 2.72
C GLU A 297 18.98 -41.37 2.62
N TRP A 298 19.91 -41.31 1.65
CA TRP A 298 20.65 -40.09 1.32
C TRP A 298 19.72 -38.90 1.05
N LEU A 299 18.68 -39.09 0.22
CA LEU A 299 17.69 -38.05 -0.09
C LEU A 299 16.95 -37.54 1.15
N LYS A 300 16.60 -38.44 2.08
CA LYS A 300 15.91 -38.06 3.32
C LYS A 300 16.82 -37.25 4.24
N GLU A 301 18.07 -37.65 4.36
CA GLU A 301 19.06 -36.94 5.18
C GLU A 301 19.36 -35.56 4.59
N PHE A 302 19.64 -35.49 3.29
CA PHE A 302 19.78 -34.23 2.57
C PHE A 302 18.55 -33.32 2.76
N ASN A 303 17.33 -33.86 2.65
CA ASN A 303 16.11 -33.10 2.90
C ASN A 303 16.13 -32.43 4.28
N ASN A 304 16.42 -33.23 5.30
CA ASN A 304 16.39 -32.77 6.68
C ASN A 304 17.42 -31.66 6.92
N ASN A 305 18.61 -31.78 6.34
CA ASN A 305 19.65 -30.75 6.45
C ASN A 305 19.29 -29.49 5.65
N ALA A 306 18.69 -29.64 4.47
CA ALA A 306 18.34 -28.54 3.58
C ALA A 306 17.11 -27.72 4.03
N LYS A 307 16.24 -28.24 4.92
CA LYS A 307 15.04 -27.55 5.41
C LYS A 307 15.29 -26.18 6.04
N ASN A 308 16.45 -25.99 6.68
CA ASN A 308 16.83 -24.70 7.27
C ASN A 308 17.45 -23.73 6.24
N ILE A 309 17.76 -24.23 5.05
CA ILE A 309 18.39 -23.46 3.97
C ILE A 309 17.33 -22.97 2.99
N ILE A 310 16.41 -23.85 2.57
CA ILE A 310 15.38 -23.58 1.57
C ILE A 310 14.05 -24.25 1.93
N PRO A 311 12.90 -23.71 1.48
CA PRO A 311 11.60 -24.29 1.72
C PRO A 311 11.35 -25.47 0.77
N LEU A 312 11.97 -26.62 1.04
CA LEU A 312 11.69 -27.87 0.33
C LEU A 312 10.37 -28.49 0.82
N THR A 313 9.59 -29.01 -0.13
CA THR A 313 8.30 -29.67 0.14
C THR A 313 8.45 -31.19 0.02
N ASP A 314 7.78 -31.97 0.86
CA ASP A 314 7.91 -33.45 0.84
C ASP A 314 7.51 -34.08 -0.52
N THR A 315 6.82 -33.33 -1.38
CA THR A 315 6.53 -33.70 -2.77
C THR A 315 7.78 -33.97 -3.62
N PHE A 316 8.94 -33.38 -3.33
CA PHE A 316 10.16 -33.70 -4.09
C PHE A 316 10.66 -35.13 -3.79
N LEU A 317 10.44 -35.64 -2.57
CA LEU A 317 10.81 -37.03 -2.24
C LEU A 317 9.94 -38.02 -3.03
N ASN A 318 8.68 -37.66 -3.28
CA ASN A 318 7.77 -38.45 -4.10
C ASN A 318 8.19 -38.48 -5.58
N LEU A 319 8.78 -37.40 -6.09
CA LEU A 319 9.32 -37.30 -7.46
C LEU A 319 10.37 -38.40 -7.73
N PHE A 320 11.28 -38.66 -6.78
CA PHE A 320 12.26 -39.74 -6.90
C PHE A 320 11.66 -41.12 -6.66
N GLY A 321 10.63 -41.23 -5.82
CA GLY A 321 9.90 -42.47 -5.58
C GLY A 321 9.17 -42.98 -6.83
N MET A 322 8.60 -42.07 -7.64
CA MET A 322 7.83 -42.42 -8.84
C MET A 322 8.68 -42.59 -10.11
N ALA A 323 9.88 -41.99 -10.13
CA ALA A 323 10.77 -42.03 -11.28
C ALA A 323 11.54 -43.36 -11.43
N GLU A 324 11.44 -44.29 -10.46
CA GLU A 324 12.23 -45.54 -10.38
C GLU A 324 13.74 -45.34 -10.65
N VAL A 325 14.27 -44.16 -10.34
CA VAL A 325 15.68 -43.85 -10.59
C VAL A 325 16.53 -44.50 -9.51
N GLU A 326 17.03 -45.69 -9.84
CA GLU A 326 18.00 -46.41 -9.01
C GLU A 326 19.40 -45.80 -9.22
N VAL A 327 19.76 -44.85 -8.36
CA VAL A 327 21.14 -44.32 -8.24
C VAL A 327 21.99 -45.34 -7.49
N LYS A 328 23.05 -45.83 -8.13
CA LYS A 328 23.98 -46.79 -7.53
C LYS A 328 25.26 -46.11 -7.06
N ASP A 329 25.73 -45.12 -7.82
CA ASP A 329 26.92 -44.34 -7.50
C ASP A 329 26.53 -42.99 -6.90
N ILE A 330 26.33 -42.95 -5.58
CA ILE A 330 25.92 -41.74 -4.86
C ILE A 330 27.02 -40.66 -4.93
N GLU A 331 28.30 -41.04 -4.95
CA GLU A 331 29.39 -40.07 -5.05
C GLU A 331 29.44 -39.40 -6.43
N TYR A 332 29.27 -40.18 -7.51
CA TYR A 332 29.13 -39.60 -8.84
C TYR A 332 27.89 -38.70 -8.94
N PHE A 333 26.76 -39.10 -8.35
CA PHE A 333 25.57 -38.26 -8.24
C PHE A 333 25.87 -36.92 -7.51
N LYS A 334 26.57 -36.96 -6.36
CA LYS A 334 26.98 -35.76 -5.59
C LYS A 334 27.81 -34.79 -6.44
N ILE A 335 28.76 -35.31 -7.22
CA ILE A 335 29.58 -34.50 -8.13
C ILE A 335 28.71 -33.78 -9.16
N GLU A 336 27.76 -34.49 -9.76
CA GLU A 336 26.93 -33.97 -10.86
C GLU A 336 25.88 -32.96 -10.35
N ILE A 337 25.24 -33.19 -9.19
CA ILE A 337 24.34 -32.18 -8.61
C ILE A 337 25.08 -30.90 -8.26
N LYS A 338 26.29 -30.99 -7.69
CA LYS A 338 27.12 -29.80 -7.40
C LYS A 338 27.48 -29.04 -8.68
N LYS A 339 27.85 -29.75 -9.74
CA LYS A 339 28.14 -29.15 -11.06
C LYS A 339 26.90 -28.46 -11.64
N ASN A 340 25.72 -29.06 -11.51
CA ASN A 340 24.47 -28.46 -11.95
C ASN A 340 24.13 -27.19 -11.15
N LEU A 341 24.28 -27.21 -9.83
CA LEU A 341 24.11 -26.02 -8.98
C LEU A 341 25.09 -24.89 -9.34
N ARG A 342 26.34 -25.22 -9.66
CA ARG A 342 27.33 -24.24 -10.14
C ARG A 342 26.96 -23.63 -11.50
N ARG A 343 26.40 -24.44 -12.41
CA ARG A 343 25.87 -23.95 -13.69
C ARG A 343 24.67 -23.04 -13.48
N LEU A 344 23.78 -23.41 -12.56
CA LEU A 344 22.62 -22.62 -12.18
C LEU A 344 23.03 -21.25 -11.63
N GLN A 345 24.05 -21.23 -10.77
CA GLN A 345 24.67 -20.01 -10.25
C GLN A 345 25.14 -19.08 -11.38
N GLN A 346 25.81 -19.65 -12.39
CA GLN A 346 26.30 -18.88 -13.54
C GLN A 346 25.15 -18.39 -14.43
N SER A 347 24.12 -19.21 -14.67
CA SER A 347 22.99 -18.83 -15.54
C SER A 347 22.12 -17.74 -14.92
N TYR A 348 21.90 -17.80 -13.60
CA TYR A 348 21.09 -16.82 -12.90
C TYR A 348 21.83 -15.53 -12.57
N GLY A 349 23.17 -15.54 -12.55
CA GLY A 349 23.95 -14.35 -12.22
C GLY A 349 23.51 -13.11 -13.00
N ASN A 350 23.48 -13.19 -14.33
CA ASN A 350 23.07 -12.05 -15.17
C ASN A 350 21.56 -11.75 -15.09
N ILE A 351 20.73 -12.78 -14.96
CA ILE A 351 19.27 -12.63 -14.86
C ILE A 351 18.91 -11.85 -13.59
N LEU A 352 19.45 -12.26 -12.45
CA LEU A 352 19.20 -11.62 -11.16
C LEU A 352 19.79 -10.21 -11.14
N ASN A 353 20.99 -10.01 -11.68
CA ASN A 353 21.62 -8.68 -11.76
C ASN A 353 20.76 -7.64 -12.49
N ALA A 354 19.92 -8.09 -13.42
CA ALA A 354 19.01 -7.24 -14.19
C ALA A 354 17.67 -6.98 -13.50
N TRP A 355 17.36 -7.65 -12.38
CA TRP A 355 16.11 -7.44 -11.65
C TRP A 355 15.96 -5.99 -11.20
N GLY A 356 14.87 -5.32 -11.54
CA GLY A 356 14.63 -3.92 -11.24
C GLY A 356 13.31 -3.71 -10.52
N VAL A 357 12.66 -2.57 -10.79
CA VAL A 357 11.42 -2.17 -10.11
C VAL A 357 10.28 -3.17 -10.37
N GLN A 358 10.23 -3.80 -11.55
CA GLN A 358 9.18 -4.73 -11.93
C GLN A 358 9.13 -5.96 -11.00
N GLU A 359 10.29 -6.44 -10.54
CA GLU A 359 10.37 -7.60 -9.67
C GLU A 359 9.86 -7.32 -8.24
N LEU A 360 9.80 -6.05 -7.83
CA LEU A 360 9.18 -5.67 -6.56
C LEU A 360 7.72 -6.09 -6.50
N ASP A 361 7.00 -6.09 -7.63
CA ASP A 361 5.60 -6.52 -7.71
C ASP A 361 5.43 -8.01 -7.42
N SER A 362 6.46 -8.81 -7.68
CA SER A 362 6.46 -10.25 -7.42
C SER A 362 6.73 -10.62 -5.95
N LEU A 363 7.16 -9.67 -5.12
CA LEU A 363 7.45 -9.89 -3.70
C LEU A 363 6.15 -9.92 -2.89
N LYS A 364 6.07 -10.89 -1.96
CA LYS A 364 4.93 -11.05 -1.04
C LYS A 364 4.76 -9.82 -0.14
N GLU A 365 5.86 -9.32 0.41
CA GLU A 365 5.89 -8.08 1.17
C GLU A 365 6.62 -7.00 0.37
N LYS A 366 6.07 -5.78 0.36
CA LYS A 366 6.70 -4.63 -0.28
C LYS A 366 7.63 -3.93 0.71
N PRO A 367 8.92 -3.70 0.37
CA PRO A 367 9.85 -3.04 1.30
C PRO A 367 9.37 -1.67 1.76
N TYR A 368 8.75 -0.88 0.89
CA TYR A 368 8.21 0.43 1.26
C TYR A 368 7.08 0.32 2.29
N LYS A 369 6.20 -0.69 2.20
CA LYS A 369 5.15 -0.93 3.21
C LYS A 369 5.76 -1.27 4.56
N MET A 370 6.85 -2.05 4.58
CA MET A 370 7.58 -2.38 5.82
C MET A 370 8.17 -1.12 6.48
N ILE A 371 8.82 -0.26 5.68
CA ILE A 371 9.38 1.02 6.14
C ILE A 371 8.25 1.93 6.66
N SER A 372 7.22 2.18 5.86
CA SER A 372 6.09 3.06 6.20
C SER A 372 5.35 2.60 7.45
N LYS A 373 5.11 1.29 7.61
CA LYS A 373 4.48 0.73 8.81
C LYS A 373 5.30 0.99 10.07
N THR A 374 6.62 0.92 9.96
CA THR A 374 7.52 1.14 11.10
C THR A 374 7.67 2.63 11.45
N LEU A 375 7.58 3.53 10.45
CA LEU A 375 7.87 4.96 10.62
C LEU A 375 6.65 5.83 10.90
N LEU A 376 5.52 5.58 10.24
CA LEU A 376 4.43 6.56 10.21
C LEU A 376 3.63 6.61 11.52
N GLY A 377 3.56 5.51 12.27
CA GLY A 377 2.80 5.44 13.52
C GLY A 377 1.37 5.96 13.36
N CYS A 378 0.98 6.90 14.23
CA CYS A 378 -0.36 7.49 14.18
C CYS A 378 -0.56 8.38 12.94
N LYS A 379 -1.57 8.04 12.13
CA LYS A 379 -1.89 8.72 10.87
C LYS A 379 -2.96 9.82 10.98
N LYS A 380 -3.46 10.14 12.19
CA LYS A 380 -4.51 11.16 12.39
C LYS A 380 -3.97 12.58 12.11
N GLN A 381 -4.82 13.46 11.57
CA GLN A 381 -4.47 14.83 11.19
C GLN A 381 -5.20 15.88 12.05
N CYS A 382 -4.57 17.03 12.31
CA CYS A 382 -5.17 18.09 13.10
C CYS A 382 -6.48 18.57 12.45
N PRO A 383 -7.59 18.73 13.19
CA PRO A 383 -8.89 19.11 12.62
C PRO A 383 -8.97 20.55 12.08
N PHE A 384 -7.89 21.34 12.22
CA PHE A 384 -7.83 22.74 11.80
C PHE A 384 -6.85 23.02 10.67
N CYS A 385 -5.72 22.31 10.62
CA CYS A 385 -4.67 22.59 9.64
C CYS A 385 -4.12 21.32 8.98
N ASN A 386 -4.73 20.16 9.26
CA ASN A 386 -4.38 18.87 8.71
C ASN A 386 -2.95 18.36 8.99
N VAL A 387 -2.17 18.99 9.88
CA VAL A 387 -0.85 18.45 10.26
C VAL A 387 -0.99 17.05 10.87
N ILE A 388 -0.16 16.11 10.43
CA ILE A 388 -0.17 14.74 10.95
C ILE A 388 0.32 14.67 12.40
N CYS A 389 -0.23 13.74 13.17
CA CYS A 389 0.14 13.53 14.56
C CYS A 389 1.63 13.15 14.74
N SER A 390 2.30 13.71 15.74
CA SER A 390 3.73 13.46 16.00
C SER A 390 4.05 12.10 16.62
N TRP A 391 3.05 11.34 17.08
CA TRP A 391 3.30 10.03 17.69
C TRP A 391 3.77 9.00 16.65
N THR A 392 4.95 8.42 16.89
CA THR A 392 5.61 7.42 16.02
C THR A 392 5.10 5.99 16.22
N LEU A 393 4.24 5.77 17.21
CA LEU A 393 3.53 4.51 17.46
C LEU A 393 2.04 4.82 17.61
N ASP A 394 1.20 3.83 17.30
CA ASP A 394 -0.21 3.91 17.66
C ASP A 394 -0.36 4.01 19.18
N HIS A 395 -1.22 4.93 19.60
CA HIS A 395 -1.30 5.37 20.99
C HIS A 395 -2.76 5.38 21.49
N PRO A 396 -3.44 4.23 21.50
CA PRO A 396 -4.85 4.15 21.88
C PRO A 396 -5.07 4.76 23.27
N GLY A 397 -6.08 5.61 23.39
CA GLY A 397 -6.43 6.31 24.63
C GLY A 397 -5.57 7.54 24.96
N LYS A 398 -4.46 7.79 24.25
CA LYS A 398 -3.69 9.05 24.38
C LYS A 398 -4.18 10.09 23.37
N LYS A 399 -4.11 11.36 23.76
CA LYS A 399 -4.49 12.48 22.88
C LYS A 399 -3.46 12.69 21.76
N HIS A 400 -3.95 13.08 20.59
CA HIS A 400 -3.15 13.49 19.46
C HIS A 400 -2.52 14.86 19.73
N LYS A 401 -1.31 15.05 19.20
CA LYS A 401 -0.60 16.33 19.22
C LYS A 401 0.26 16.46 17.98
N ALA A 402 0.59 17.70 17.64
CA ALA A 402 1.62 18.04 16.67
C ALA A 402 2.51 19.12 17.29
N GLU A 403 3.80 19.08 16.99
CA GLU A 403 4.75 20.09 17.50
C GLU A 403 4.57 21.44 16.80
N ARG A 404 4.15 21.42 15.53
CA ARG A 404 4.03 22.62 14.70
C ARG A 404 2.76 22.56 13.88
N HIS A 405 1.94 23.59 14.03
CA HIS A 405 0.71 23.73 13.27
C HIS A 405 0.90 24.68 12.09
N TYR A 406 0.12 24.45 11.05
CA TYR A 406 0.11 25.29 9.85
C TYR A 406 -0.95 26.39 10.02
N PRO A 407 -0.90 27.46 9.21
CA PRO A 407 -2.02 28.40 9.10
C PRO A 407 -3.31 27.65 8.80
N ALA A 408 -4.39 27.93 9.53
CA ALA A 408 -5.64 27.17 9.39
C ALA A 408 -6.25 27.28 7.97
N GLY A 409 -6.00 28.39 7.28
CA GLY A 409 -6.44 28.60 5.90
C GLY A 409 -5.84 27.63 4.88
N ILE A 410 -4.73 26.95 5.20
CA ILE A 410 -4.19 25.88 4.36
C ILE A 410 -5.15 24.69 4.25
N ALA A 411 -5.96 24.46 5.30
CA ALA A 411 -7.02 23.45 5.32
C ALA A 411 -8.41 24.04 5.05
N GLY A 412 -8.48 25.22 4.42
CA GLY A 412 -9.74 25.83 4.00
C GLY A 412 -10.51 26.60 5.07
N PHE A 413 -9.93 26.83 6.25
CA PHE A 413 -10.60 27.69 7.25
C PHE A 413 -10.53 29.18 6.84
N CYS A 414 -11.66 29.87 6.93
CA CYS A 414 -11.79 31.30 6.60
C CYS A 414 -12.46 32.12 7.72
N TRP A 415 -12.30 33.44 7.64
CA TRP A 415 -13.05 34.34 8.50
C TRP A 415 -14.54 34.35 8.14
N PRO A 416 -15.47 34.18 9.09
CA PRO A 416 -16.90 34.03 8.79
C PRO A 416 -17.51 35.18 7.98
N LYS A 417 -17.00 36.41 8.17
CA LYS A 417 -17.52 37.63 7.52
C LYS A 417 -16.86 37.88 6.16
N SER A 418 -15.53 37.95 6.10
CA SER A 418 -14.83 38.30 4.86
C SER A 418 -14.70 37.13 3.88
N LYS A 419 -14.81 35.89 4.39
CA LYS A 419 -14.49 34.64 3.67
C LYS A 419 -13.02 34.56 3.23
N GLU A 420 -12.16 35.40 3.80
CA GLU A 420 -10.71 35.34 3.56
C GLU A 420 -10.10 34.19 4.35
N LEU A 421 -9.15 33.47 3.75
CA LEU A 421 -8.48 32.37 4.41
C LEU A 421 -7.74 32.83 5.69
N ILE A 422 -7.69 31.98 6.71
CA ILE A 422 -7.07 32.33 8.00
C ILE A 422 -5.56 32.14 7.93
N LEU A 423 -4.81 33.19 8.29
CA LEU A 423 -3.35 33.17 8.32
C LEU A 423 -2.77 32.67 9.65
N ASP A 424 -3.55 32.75 10.72
CA ASP A 424 -3.10 32.38 12.06
C ASP A 424 -2.91 30.85 12.18
N SER A 425 -1.90 30.42 12.93
CA SER A 425 -1.71 29.02 13.29
C SER A 425 -2.85 28.50 14.18
N CYS A 426 -2.92 27.18 14.38
CA CYS A 426 -3.91 26.60 15.30
C CYS A 426 -3.71 27.10 16.75
N ASN A 427 -2.45 27.24 17.18
CA ASN A 427 -2.09 27.70 18.52
C ASN A 427 -2.52 29.14 18.75
N GLU A 428 -2.22 30.03 17.79
CA GLU A 428 -2.62 31.45 17.82
C GLU A 428 -4.14 31.61 17.86
N ASN A 429 -4.85 30.84 17.03
CA ASN A 429 -6.31 30.86 17.01
C ASN A 429 -6.89 30.45 18.37
N ILE A 430 -6.37 29.39 19.00
CA ILE A 430 -6.83 28.90 20.30
C ILE A 430 -6.52 29.87 21.44
N ALA A 431 -5.39 30.58 21.36
CA ALA A 431 -5.02 31.59 22.35
C ALA A 431 -5.86 32.88 22.26
N SER A 432 -6.69 33.01 21.22
CA SER A 432 -7.51 34.20 20.96
C SER A 432 -9.00 33.99 21.30
N ASP A 433 -9.77 35.08 21.28
CA ASP A 433 -11.24 35.05 21.35
C ASP A 433 -11.91 34.93 19.96
N LYS A 434 -11.15 34.49 18.95
CA LYS A 434 -11.66 34.31 17.59
C LYS A 434 -12.57 33.08 17.50
N TYR A 435 -13.40 33.08 16.45
CA TYR A 435 -14.38 32.03 16.18
C TYR A 435 -14.01 31.27 14.92
N PHE A 436 -14.36 29.99 14.90
CA PHE A 436 -14.42 29.19 13.69
C PHE A 436 -15.83 28.67 13.49
N ARG A 437 -16.10 28.27 12.25
CA ARG A 437 -17.28 27.49 11.89
C ARG A 437 -16.89 26.51 10.80
N CYS A 438 -17.42 25.31 10.89
CA CYS A 438 -17.31 24.26 9.88
C CYS A 438 -18.55 23.38 10.02
N ALA A 439 -18.74 22.36 9.19
CA ALA A 439 -19.95 21.57 9.39
C ALA A 439 -19.93 20.71 10.66
N HIS A 440 -18.76 20.37 11.21
CA HIS A 440 -18.70 19.77 12.54
C HIS A 440 -19.33 20.67 13.62
N THR A 441 -19.37 22.00 13.41
CA THR A 441 -20.09 22.95 14.28
C THR A 441 -21.49 23.28 13.78
N ASN A 442 -22.00 22.56 12.78
CA ASN A 442 -23.22 22.91 12.04
C ASN A 442 -23.19 24.34 11.49
N PHE A 443 -22.01 24.80 11.07
CA PHE A 443 -21.71 26.16 10.63
C PHE A 443 -22.04 27.26 11.66
N LYS A 444 -22.20 26.90 12.93
CA LYS A 444 -22.32 27.85 14.04
C LYS A 444 -20.94 28.34 14.46
N ASN A 445 -20.88 29.60 14.89
CA ASN A 445 -19.67 30.18 15.44
C ASN A 445 -19.35 29.52 16.78
N VAL A 446 -18.18 28.89 16.86
CA VAL A 446 -17.61 28.32 18.09
C VAL A 446 -16.28 29.01 18.35
N LYS A 447 -16.00 29.38 19.59
CA LYS A 447 -14.69 29.97 19.92
C LYS A 447 -13.61 28.92 19.75
N TYR A 448 -12.47 29.28 19.18
CA TYR A 448 -11.36 28.34 19.01
C TYR A 448 -10.93 27.68 20.33
N LYS A 449 -10.88 28.42 21.43
CA LYS A 449 -10.57 27.87 22.77
C LYS A 449 -11.56 26.81 23.28
N GLU A 450 -12.76 26.75 22.71
CA GLU A 450 -13.83 25.80 23.07
C GLU A 450 -13.89 24.59 22.10
N TYR A 451 -12.92 24.42 21.20
CA TYR A 451 -12.94 23.38 20.16
C TYR A 451 -13.21 21.96 20.69
N LYS A 452 -12.77 21.65 21.91
CA LYS A 452 -12.97 20.33 22.56
C LYS A 452 -14.44 19.99 22.82
N SER A 453 -15.35 20.97 22.71
CA SER A 453 -16.79 20.79 22.83
C SER A 453 -17.46 20.30 21.54
N VAL A 454 -16.80 20.44 20.38
CA VAL A 454 -17.40 20.18 19.07
C VAL A 454 -17.81 18.72 18.90
N ASN A 455 -16.85 17.80 19.04
CA ASN A 455 -17.09 16.36 19.01
C ASN A 455 -15.89 15.59 19.61
N ASN A 456 -15.95 14.25 19.59
CA ASN A 456 -14.88 13.39 20.10
C ASN A 456 -13.56 13.55 19.33
N TYR A 457 -13.60 13.84 18.03
CA TYR A 457 -12.40 14.06 17.23
C TYR A 457 -11.66 15.31 17.67
N TYR A 458 -12.32 16.47 17.73
CA TYR A 458 -11.70 17.71 18.24
C TYR A 458 -11.21 17.53 19.69
N ARG A 459 -11.98 16.85 20.54
CA ARG A 459 -11.60 16.58 21.95
C ARG A 459 -10.35 15.70 22.09
N SER A 460 -10.09 14.84 21.11
CA SER A 460 -8.93 13.94 21.10
C SER A 460 -7.61 14.63 20.79
N TRP A 461 -7.63 15.89 20.34
CA TRP A 461 -6.43 16.68 20.08
C TRP A 461 -6.04 17.57 21.27
N ILE A 462 -4.73 17.69 21.50
CA ILE A 462 -4.11 18.73 22.33
C ILE A 462 -3.43 19.69 21.38
N ILE A 463 -3.88 20.94 21.41
CA ILE A 463 -3.27 22.07 20.74
C ILE A 463 -3.05 23.13 21.82
N GLU A 464 -1.81 23.57 21.98
CA GLU A 464 -1.41 24.47 23.06
C GLU A 464 -1.85 25.91 22.76
N SER A 465 -2.35 26.59 23.78
CA SER A 465 -2.76 27.99 23.71
C SER A 465 -1.54 28.88 23.88
N ASP A 466 -0.85 29.18 22.79
CA ASP A 466 0.35 30.03 22.83
C ASP A 466 0.40 30.96 21.61
N VAL A 467 0.41 32.27 21.88
CA VAL A 467 0.48 33.34 20.88
C VAL A 467 1.88 33.50 20.28
N SER A 468 2.91 32.91 20.88
CA SER A 468 4.29 32.92 20.37
C SER A 468 4.53 31.86 19.28
N TYR A 469 3.61 30.90 19.13
CA TYR A 469 3.68 29.85 18.12
C TYR A 469 3.10 30.35 16.78
N GLU A 470 3.81 31.27 16.13
CA GLU A 470 3.58 31.58 14.72
C GLU A 470 3.83 30.33 13.86
N ALA A 471 3.09 30.19 12.77
CA ALA A 471 3.38 29.17 11.77
C ALA A 471 4.82 29.30 11.26
N THR A 472 5.45 28.17 10.89
CA THR A 472 6.85 28.16 10.46
C THR A 472 7.05 29.03 9.23
N ALA A 473 8.27 29.55 9.05
CA ALA A 473 8.63 30.32 7.86
C ALA A 473 8.33 29.55 6.56
N TYR A 474 8.48 28.22 6.58
CA TYR A 474 8.07 27.36 5.50
C TYR A 474 6.59 27.47 5.16
N TRP A 475 5.68 27.26 6.12
CA TRP A 475 4.25 27.30 5.82
C TRP A 475 3.74 28.70 5.51
N ASN A 476 4.37 29.72 6.10
CA ASN A 476 4.15 31.12 5.72
C ASN A 476 4.56 31.38 4.27
N TRP A 477 5.70 30.82 3.83
CA TRP A 477 6.15 30.90 2.43
C TRP A 477 5.21 30.14 1.50
N VAL A 478 4.82 28.90 1.83
CA VAL A 478 3.87 28.11 1.02
C VAL A 478 2.58 28.89 0.84
N PHE A 479 2.00 29.39 1.93
CA PHE A 479 0.75 30.15 1.84
C PHE A 479 0.93 31.45 1.04
N ALA A 480 2.03 32.17 1.22
CA ALA A 480 2.29 33.39 0.46
C ALA A 480 2.37 33.14 -1.06
N ASN A 481 2.96 32.02 -1.47
CA ASN A 481 3.14 31.67 -2.89
C ASN A 481 1.86 31.10 -3.51
N PHE A 482 1.07 30.34 -2.75
CA PHE A 482 -0.11 29.62 -3.27
C PHE A 482 -1.46 30.17 -2.76
N SER A 483 -1.49 31.38 -2.18
CA SER A 483 -2.71 31.94 -1.56
C SER A 483 -3.90 32.04 -2.53
N LYS A 484 -3.64 32.31 -3.82
CA LYS A 484 -4.67 32.32 -4.86
C LYS A 484 -5.18 30.92 -5.17
N ASP A 485 -4.26 29.97 -5.34
CA ASP A 485 -4.61 28.58 -5.63
C ASP A 485 -5.41 27.96 -4.47
N PHE A 486 -5.03 28.24 -3.21
CA PHE A 486 -5.82 27.84 -2.05
C PHE A 486 -7.23 28.46 -2.04
N ALA A 487 -7.33 29.76 -2.37
CA ALA A 487 -8.61 30.44 -2.40
C ALA A 487 -9.52 29.85 -3.50
N GLU A 488 -8.97 29.56 -4.67
CA GLU A 488 -9.67 28.92 -5.78
C GLU A 488 -10.09 27.48 -5.43
N HIS A 489 -9.18 26.67 -4.88
CA HIS A 489 -9.44 25.27 -4.49
C HIS A 489 -10.59 25.13 -3.50
N TYR A 490 -10.67 26.03 -2.52
CA TYR A 490 -11.72 26.01 -1.50
C TYR A 490 -12.94 26.87 -1.83
N GLY A 491 -12.95 27.61 -2.94
CA GLY A 491 -14.03 28.56 -3.27
C GLY A 491 -14.12 29.75 -2.31
N LEU A 492 -12.99 30.20 -1.78
CA LEU A 492 -12.86 31.24 -0.75
C LEU A 492 -12.15 32.48 -1.29
N LYS A 493 -11.95 33.50 -0.44
CA LYS A 493 -11.21 34.71 -0.81
C LYS A 493 -9.75 34.63 -0.37
N CYS A 494 -8.88 35.19 -1.21
CA CYS A 494 -7.48 35.40 -0.85
C CYS A 494 -7.35 36.30 0.38
N SER A 495 -6.51 35.91 1.32
CA SER A 495 -6.15 36.76 2.45
C SER A 495 -5.16 37.85 2.06
N LYS A 496 -5.14 38.94 2.82
CA LYS A 496 -4.09 39.95 2.71
C LYS A 496 -2.78 39.43 3.32
N ILE A 497 -1.99 38.71 2.53
CA ILE A 497 -0.70 38.14 2.95
C ILE A 497 0.27 39.24 3.44
N PRO A 498 0.83 39.12 4.66
CA PRO A 498 1.81 40.05 5.21
C PRO A 498 3.04 40.18 4.31
N SER A 499 3.57 41.40 4.17
CA SER A 499 4.80 41.64 3.40
C SER A 499 5.98 40.81 3.91
N LYS A 500 6.02 40.51 5.22
CA LYS A 500 7.04 39.63 5.82
C LYS A 500 7.08 38.23 5.20
N TRP A 501 5.93 37.67 4.80
CA TRP A 501 5.86 36.32 4.24
C TRP A 501 6.25 36.27 2.75
N LYS A 502 5.96 37.35 2.02
CA LYS A 502 6.32 37.49 0.59
C LYS A 502 7.83 37.64 0.38
N ASN A 503 8.53 38.16 1.37
CA ASN A 503 9.96 38.51 1.29
C ASN A 503 10.85 37.58 2.14
N LEU A 504 10.38 36.37 2.46
CA LEU A 504 11.19 35.40 3.20
C LEU A 504 12.37 34.94 2.35
N LYS A 505 13.58 35.02 2.91
CA LYS A 505 14.79 34.49 2.27
C LYS A 505 14.71 32.97 2.18
N GLU A 506 15.15 32.42 1.04
CA GLU A 506 15.08 30.98 0.77
C GLU A 506 15.81 30.14 1.83
N GLU A 507 17.01 30.57 2.25
CA GLU A 507 17.77 29.91 3.32
C GLU A 507 16.99 29.85 4.65
N TYR A 508 16.27 30.92 4.99
CA TYR A 508 15.46 30.98 6.21
C TYR A 508 14.25 30.03 6.14
N VAL A 509 13.63 29.92 4.96
CA VAL A 509 12.57 28.95 4.69
C VAL A 509 13.08 27.53 4.86
N GLU A 510 14.22 27.18 4.27
CA GLU A 510 14.82 25.84 4.36
C GLU A 510 15.25 25.47 5.78
N ASN A 511 15.87 26.40 6.50
CA ASN A 511 16.26 26.19 7.89
C ASN A 511 15.05 25.98 8.81
N SER A 512 13.88 26.52 8.45
CA SER A 512 12.64 26.31 9.21
C SER A 512 11.98 24.96 8.96
N ILE A 513 12.39 24.22 7.92
CA ILE A 513 11.95 22.84 7.69
C ILE A 513 12.63 21.91 8.71
N LYS A 514 13.95 22.07 8.90
CA LYS A 514 14.81 21.18 9.72
C LYS A 514 14.74 21.40 11.24
N ARG A 515 14.08 22.48 11.64
CA ARG A 515 13.87 22.84 13.04
C ARG A 515 12.47 22.42 13.40
#